data_AF-A0A533W719-F1
#
_entry.id   AF-A0A533W719-F1
#
_cell.length_a   1.000
_cell.length_b   1.000
_cell.length_c   1.000
_cell.angle_alpha   90.00
_cell.angle_beta   90.00
_cell.angle_gamma   90.00
#
_symmetry.space_group_name_H-M   'P 1'
#
loop_
_entity.id
_entity.type
_entity.pdbx_description
1 polymer ?
#
loop_
_entity_poly.entity_id
_entity_poly.type
_entity_poly.pdbx_seq_one_letter_code
_entity_poly.pdbx_strand_id
1 'polypeptide(L)'
;MSLDFSTGAIAKRDLITVDEKTTVLDAARLMVEHDVGSLVVEKNKERIGILTERDILRKVVAKSLHASFVTVKEVMSSPPVTIPHDKPLREAVDLMNRRRVRRMLVTEEGKIVGIFTLRDILAYNRICLYCGKQIKSVMDTPEPEPYLECTCSARYHTRCAETVVNCSNCSRTLVTHVIYPEPSETSGG
;
A
#
# COMPACT_ATOMS: atom_id res chain seq x y z
N MET A 1 19.73 9.18 -1.79
CA MET A 1 18.77 8.07 -1.97
C MET A 1 18.44 8.00 -3.45
N SER A 2 18.97 7.02 -4.19
CA SER A 2 18.74 6.91 -5.64
C SER A 2 17.38 6.26 -5.89
N LEU A 3 16.39 7.07 -6.28
CA LEU A 3 15.07 6.64 -6.77
C LEU A 3 15.11 6.37 -8.29
N ASP A 4 16.21 5.77 -8.76
CA ASP A 4 16.55 5.67 -10.20
C ASP A 4 15.99 4.40 -10.87
N PHE A 5 15.21 3.60 -10.14
CA PHE A 5 14.48 2.45 -10.70
C PHE A 5 13.10 2.86 -11.24
N SER A 6 12.59 2.07 -12.18
CA SER A 6 11.34 2.38 -12.87
C SER A 6 10.11 2.09 -12.00
N THR A 7 9.01 2.82 -12.24
CA THR A 7 7.75 2.60 -11.53
C THR A 7 7.18 1.21 -11.75
N GLY A 8 7.42 0.61 -12.92
CA GLY A 8 7.04 -0.76 -13.24
C GLY A 8 7.72 -1.81 -12.34
N ALA A 9 8.92 -1.52 -11.83
CA ALA A 9 9.65 -2.45 -10.95
C ALA A 9 8.98 -2.66 -9.58
N ILE A 10 8.12 -1.74 -9.15
CA ILE A 10 7.40 -1.82 -7.86
C ILE A 10 5.89 -2.00 -8.00
N ALA A 11 5.38 -1.91 -9.23
CA ALA A 11 3.96 -1.99 -9.49
C ALA A 11 3.43 -3.40 -9.28
N LYS A 12 2.40 -3.54 -8.45
CA LYS A 12 1.62 -4.78 -8.36
C LYS A 12 0.71 -4.86 -9.58
N ARG A 13 0.76 -5.99 -10.30
CA ARG A 13 -0.04 -6.25 -11.51
C ARG A 13 -1.37 -6.94 -11.24
N ASP A 14 -1.51 -7.58 -10.08
CA ASP A 14 -2.77 -8.15 -9.65
C ASP A 14 -3.67 -7.04 -9.10
N LEU A 15 -4.54 -6.53 -9.97
CA LEU A 15 -5.40 -5.40 -9.69
C LEU A 15 -6.75 -5.91 -9.23
N ILE A 16 -7.18 -5.48 -8.05
CA ILE A 16 -8.56 -5.68 -7.62
C ILE A 16 -9.43 -4.64 -8.34
N THR A 17 -10.37 -5.12 -9.14
CA THR A 17 -11.22 -4.30 -10.01
C THR A 17 -12.67 -4.30 -9.56
N VAL A 18 -13.43 -3.30 -10.00
CA VAL A 18 -14.87 -3.18 -9.74
C VAL A 18 -15.56 -2.53 -10.95
N ASP A 19 -16.80 -2.94 -11.26
CA ASP A 19 -17.58 -2.33 -12.35
C ASP A 19 -18.08 -0.93 -11.95
N GLU A 20 -18.13 -0.01 -12.92
CA GLU A 20 -18.60 1.36 -12.67
C GLU A 20 -20.02 1.44 -12.08
N LYS A 21 -20.86 0.43 -12.34
CA LYS A 21 -22.26 0.40 -11.88
C LYS A 21 -22.44 -0.24 -10.50
N THR A 22 -21.41 -0.85 -9.94
CA THR A 22 -21.45 -1.42 -8.58
C THR A 22 -21.78 -0.33 -7.56
N THR A 23 -22.46 -0.68 -6.48
CA THR A 23 -22.75 0.28 -5.39
C THR A 23 -21.47 0.58 -4.60
N VAL A 24 -21.42 1.75 -3.95
CA VAL A 24 -20.30 2.09 -3.06
C VAL A 24 -20.25 1.14 -1.86
N LEU A 25 -21.40 0.64 -1.40
CA LEU A 25 -21.44 -0.35 -0.32
C LEU A 25 -20.74 -1.66 -0.73
N ASP A 26 -21.05 -2.20 -1.90
CA ASP A 26 -20.44 -3.45 -2.35
C ASP A 26 -18.96 -3.27 -2.71
N ALA A 27 -18.60 -2.10 -3.27
CA ALA A 27 -17.20 -1.74 -3.47
C ALA A 27 -16.43 -1.66 -2.13
N ALA A 28 -17.03 -1.10 -1.08
CA ALA A 28 -16.41 -1.07 0.24
C ALA A 28 -16.25 -2.47 0.84
N ARG A 29 -17.20 -3.38 0.62
CA ARG A 29 -17.06 -4.79 1.02
C ARG A 29 -15.91 -5.48 0.30
N LEU A 30 -15.78 -5.26 -1.00
CA LEU A 30 -14.68 -5.79 -1.80
C LEU A 30 -13.32 -5.27 -1.31
N MET A 31 -13.24 -4.00 -0.92
CA MET A 31 -12.03 -3.43 -0.29
C MET A 31 -11.65 -4.17 1.00
N VAL A 32 -12.63 -4.48 1.86
CA VAL A 32 -12.40 -5.21 3.12
C VAL A 32 -12.01 -6.66 2.84
N GLU A 33 -12.70 -7.33 1.92
CA GLU A 33 -12.45 -8.73 1.57
C GLU A 33 -11.02 -8.96 1.05
N HIS A 34 -10.52 -8.04 0.23
CA HIS A 34 -9.17 -8.13 -0.33
C HIS A 34 -8.10 -7.38 0.48
N ASP A 35 -8.45 -6.77 1.61
CA ASP A 35 -7.55 -5.92 2.42
C ASP A 35 -6.86 -4.82 1.60
N VAL A 36 -7.63 -4.12 0.75
CA VAL A 36 -7.14 -3.05 -0.12
C VAL A 36 -7.87 -1.74 0.10
N GLY A 37 -7.13 -0.63 0.12
CA GLY A 37 -7.73 0.71 0.28
C GLY A 37 -8.27 1.33 -1.03
N SER A 38 -8.14 0.65 -2.16
CA SER A 38 -8.59 1.14 -3.47
C SER A 38 -8.95 0.02 -4.44
N LEU A 39 -9.84 0.35 -5.38
CA LEU A 39 -10.25 -0.51 -6.47
C LEU A 39 -10.03 0.21 -7.80
N VAL A 40 -9.55 -0.52 -8.80
CA VAL A 40 -9.50 -0.02 -10.19
C VAL A 40 -10.89 -0.17 -10.80
N VAL A 41 -11.43 0.91 -11.36
CA VAL A 41 -12.79 0.89 -11.91
C VAL A 41 -12.75 0.52 -13.38
N GLU A 42 -13.59 -0.44 -13.74
CA GLU A 42 -13.73 -0.94 -15.11
C GLU A 42 -15.11 -0.60 -15.70
N LYS A 43 -15.11 -0.38 -17.02
CA LYS A 43 -16.31 -0.27 -17.84
C LYS A 43 -16.06 -1.04 -19.13
N ASN A 44 -16.91 -2.02 -19.44
CA ASN A 44 -16.75 -2.85 -20.64
C ASN A 44 -15.34 -3.48 -20.77
N LYS A 45 -14.75 -3.93 -19.65
CA LYS A 45 -13.37 -4.46 -19.56
C LYS A 45 -12.25 -3.44 -19.80
N GLU A 46 -12.57 -2.16 -19.90
CA GLU A 46 -11.59 -1.09 -19.95
C GLU A 46 -11.42 -0.47 -18.56
N ARG A 47 -10.18 -0.26 -18.12
CA ARG A 47 -9.84 0.37 -16.85
C ARG A 47 -9.93 1.89 -17.02
N ILE A 48 -10.95 2.50 -16.40
CA ILE A 48 -11.32 3.90 -16.65
C ILE A 48 -11.11 4.82 -15.46
N GLY A 49 -10.81 4.27 -14.28
CA GLY A 49 -10.79 5.06 -13.05
C GLY A 49 -10.24 4.33 -11.84
N ILE A 50 -10.29 5.01 -10.70
CA ILE A 50 -9.95 4.46 -9.40
C ILE A 50 -10.94 4.96 -8.36
N LEU A 51 -11.35 4.07 -7.46
CA LEU A 51 -12.08 4.39 -6.25
C LEU A 51 -11.17 4.19 -5.04
N THR A 52 -11.19 5.12 -4.09
CA THR A 52 -10.39 5.05 -2.86
C THR A 52 -11.25 5.22 -1.61
N GLU A 53 -10.78 4.75 -0.45
CA GLU A 53 -11.40 5.05 0.85
C GLU A 53 -11.65 6.55 1.03
N ARG A 54 -10.73 7.39 0.56
CA ARG A 54 -10.86 8.85 0.62
C ARG A 54 -12.03 9.37 -0.21
N ASP A 55 -12.32 8.76 -1.36
CA ASP A 55 -13.48 9.09 -2.18
C ASP A 55 -14.77 8.73 -1.44
N ILE A 56 -14.85 7.53 -0.85
CA ILE A 56 -16.01 7.07 -0.07
C ILE A 56 -16.27 8.04 1.09
N LEU A 57 -15.23 8.36 1.88
CA LEU A 57 -15.34 9.28 3.01
C LEU A 57 -15.81 10.68 2.58
N ARG A 58 -15.22 11.24 1.52
CA ARG A 58 -15.48 12.64 1.12
C ARG A 58 -16.73 12.84 0.28
N LYS A 59 -17.06 11.87 -0.58
CA LYS A 59 -18.12 12.01 -1.59
C LYS A 59 -19.41 11.32 -1.19
N VAL A 60 -19.36 10.35 -0.25
CA VAL A 60 -20.55 9.64 0.24
C VAL A 60 -20.82 10.00 1.70
N VAL A 61 -19.91 9.62 2.61
CA VAL A 61 -20.14 9.74 4.06
C VAL A 61 -20.27 11.20 4.49
N ALA A 62 -19.31 12.06 4.10
CA ALA A 62 -19.35 13.48 4.45
C ALA A 62 -20.53 14.24 3.85
N LYS A 63 -21.21 13.66 2.85
CA LYS A 63 -22.41 14.21 2.22
C LYS A 63 -23.70 13.57 2.73
N SER A 64 -23.63 12.69 3.72
CA SER A 64 -24.78 11.93 4.25
C SER A 64 -25.53 11.14 3.17
N LEU A 65 -24.83 10.66 2.15
CA LEU A 65 -25.43 9.81 1.12
C LEU A 65 -25.45 8.34 1.58
N HIS A 66 -26.48 7.62 1.19
CA HIS A 66 -26.59 6.19 1.44
C HIS A 66 -25.77 5.41 0.42
N ALA A 67 -24.70 4.74 0.89
CA ALA A 67 -23.75 4.00 0.03
C ALA A 67 -24.38 2.89 -0.83
N SER A 68 -25.56 2.39 -0.46
CA SER A 68 -26.32 1.40 -1.23
C SER A 68 -27.03 1.97 -2.46
N PHE A 69 -27.22 3.29 -2.54
CA PHE A 69 -27.88 3.97 -3.67
C PHE A 69 -26.92 4.76 -4.54
N VAL A 70 -25.66 4.91 -4.12
CA VAL A 70 -24.61 5.60 -4.89
C VAL A 70 -23.76 4.56 -5.61
N THR A 71 -23.53 4.76 -6.90
CA THR A 71 -22.66 3.89 -7.71
C THR A 71 -21.21 4.34 -7.64
N VAL A 72 -20.29 3.41 -7.92
CA VAL A 72 -18.85 3.69 -8.02
C VAL A 72 -18.58 4.81 -9.04
N LYS A 73 -19.26 4.80 -10.18
CA LYS A 73 -19.12 5.80 -11.24
C LYS A 73 -19.32 7.24 -10.75
N GLU A 74 -20.27 7.46 -9.83
CA GLU A 74 -20.60 8.78 -9.32
C GLU A 74 -19.51 9.37 -8.42
N VAL A 75 -18.67 8.52 -7.83
CA VAL A 75 -17.70 8.93 -6.81
C VAL A 75 -16.25 8.59 -7.13
N MET A 76 -15.97 7.77 -8.14
CA MET A 76 -14.62 7.47 -8.58
C MET A 76 -13.88 8.72 -9.09
N SER A 77 -12.57 8.58 -9.30
CA SER A 77 -11.78 9.54 -10.07
C SER A 77 -11.57 9.00 -11.49
N SER A 78 -11.99 9.77 -12.49
CA SER A 78 -11.84 9.43 -13.92
C SER A 78 -11.65 10.72 -14.76
N PRO A 79 -10.63 10.81 -15.65
CA PRO A 79 -9.54 9.85 -15.78
C PRO A 79 -8.66 9.83 -14.52
N PRO A 80 -8.11 8.68 -14.13
CA PRO A 80 -7.27 8.59 -12.94
C PRO A 80 -5.91 9.24 -13.18
N VAL A 81 -5.23 9.60 -12.10
CA VAL A 81 -3.82 10.00 -12.18
C VAL A 81 -2.98 8.75 -12.43
N THR A 82 -2.24 8.74 -13.53
CA THR A 82 -1.39 7.62 -13.96
C THR A 82 0.07 8.04 -14.12
N ILE A 83 0.97 7.06 -14.18
CA ILE A 83 2.37 7.25 -14.58
C ILE A 83 2.85 6.09 -15.48
N PRO A 84 3.61 6.35 -16.55
CA PRO A 84 4.16 5.28 -17.37
C PRO A 84 5.17 4.40 -16.61
N HIS A 85 5.15 3.09 -16.90
CA HIS A 85 5.94 2.05 -16.23
C HIS A 85 7.46 2.23 -16.30
N ASP A 86 7.94 2.97 -17.29
CA ASP A 86 9.34 3.24 -17.61
C ASP A 86 9.84 4.53 -16.96
N LYS A 87 8.96 5.31 -16.32
CA LYS A 87 9.36 6.51 -15.58
C LYS A 87 10.11 6.17 -14.30
N PRO A 88 11.09 7.01 -13.91
CA PRO A 88 11.79 6.84 -12.65
C PRO A 88 10.86 7.10 -11.46
N LEU A 89 11.08 6.40 -10.34
CA LEU A 89 10.20 6.48 -9.19
C LEU A 89 10.13 7.89 -8.58
N ARG A 90 11.21 8.68 -8.67
CA ARG A 90 11.21 10.08 -8.22
C ARG A 90 10.09 10.93 -8.84
N GLU A 91 9.83 10.73 -10.14
CA GLU A 91 8.77 11.45 -10.83
C GLU A 91 7.39 11.05 -10.30
N ALA A 92 7.24 9.79 -9.92
CA ALA A 92 6.05 9.27 -9.27
C ALA A 92 5.82 9.89 -7.88
N VAL A 93 6.87 9.99 -7.05
CA VAL A 93 6.80 10.62 -5.72
C VAL A 93 6.42 12.10 -5.85
N ASP A 94 7.04 12.82 -6.77
CA ASP A 94 6.71 14.22 -7.03
C ASP A 94 5.26 14.37 -7.51
N LEU A 95 4.80 13.49 -8.41
CA LEU A 95 3.43 13.51 -8.90
C LEU A 95 2.43 13.18 -7.80
N MET A 96 2.73 12.20 -6.94
CA MET A 96 1.94 11.86 -5.75
C MET A 96 1.78 13.07 -4.82
N ASN A 97 2.88 13.78 -4.52
CA ASN A 97 2.87 14.97 -3.68
C ASN A 97 2.03 16.10 -4.30
N ARG A 98 2.28 16.43 -5.57
CA ARG A 98 1.54 17.49 -6.29
C ARG A 98 0.05 17.21 -6.37
N ARG A 99 -0.33 15.94 -6.63
CA ARG A 99 -1.74 15.52 -6.76
C ARG A 99 -2.37 15.13 -5.43
N ARG A 100 -1.61 15.11 -4.33
CA ARG A 100 -2.04 14.72 -2.98
C ARG A 100 -2.66 13.32 -2.93
N VAL A 101 -2.10 12.39 -3.71
CA VAL A 101 -2.48 10.99 -3.78
C VAL A 101 -1.41 10.10 -3.15
N ARG A 102 -1.83 8.98 -2.55
CA ARG A 102 -0.93 8.04 -1.85
C ARG A 102 -0.69 6.74 -2.62
N ARG A 103 -1.30 6.64 -3.79
CA ARG A 103 -1.27 5.50 -4.70
C ARG A 103 -1.30 6.00 -6.13
N MET A 104 -0.65 5.27 -7.01
CA MET A 104 -0.47 5.63 -8.42
C MET A 104 -0.77 4.42 -9.28
N LEU A 105 -1.58 4.63 -10.31
CA LEU A 105 -1.77 3.65 -11.36
C LEU A 105 -0.61 3.74 -12.34
N VAL A 106 -0.12 2.58 -12.76
CA VAL A 106 0.98 2.44 -13.71
C VAL A 106 0.43 2.05 -15.06
N THR A 107 0.93 2.69 -16.11
CA THR A 107 0.51 2.45 -17.50
C THR A 107 1.63 1.92 -18.37
N GLU A 108 1.27 1.02 -19.28
CA GLU A 108 2.12 0.50 -20.35
C GLU A 108 1.30 0.60 -21.65
N GLU A 109 1.86 1.22 -22.68
CA GLU A 109 1.15 1.51 -23.95
C GLU A 109 -0.21 2.21 -23.75
N GLY A 110 -0.28 3.11 -22.76
CA GLY A 110 -1.51 3.86 -22.43
C GLY A 110 -2.56 3.07 -21.64
N LYS A 111 -2.36 1.77 -21.39
CA LYS A 111 -3.28 0.93 -20.60
C LYS A 111 -2.82 0.85 -19.15
N ILE A 112 -3.74 0.90 -18.20
CA ILE A 112 -3.43 0.66 -16.79
C ILE A 112 -3.04 -0.82 -16.63
N VAL A 113 -1.82 -1.09 -16.14
CA VAL A 113 -1.27 -2.45 -15.96
C VAL A 113 -0.91 -2.78 -14.52
N GLY A 114 -0.85 -1.78 -13.64
CA GLY A 114 -0.52 -2.00 -12.24
C GLY A 114 -0.81 -0.82 -11.33
N ILE A 115 -0.53 -1.01 -10.05
CA ILE A 115 -0.68 -0.01 -9.01
C ILE A 115 0.44 -0.13 -7.99
N PHE A 116 0.89 0.99 -7.44
CA PHE A 116 1.72 0.99 -6.23
C PHE A 116 1.29 2.10 -5.28
N THR A 117 1.69 1.98 -4.02
CA THR A 117 1.40 2.92 -2.93
C THR A 117 2.68 3.51 -2.35
N LEU A 118 2.56 4.56 -1.53
CA LEU A 118 3.69 5.05 -0.73
C LEU A 118 4.30 3.96 0.16
N ARG A 119 3.49 3.01 0.65
CA ARG A 119 3.98 1.87 1.43
C ARG A 119 4.88 0.97 0.59
N ASP A 120 4.49 0.69 -0.66
CA ASP A 120 5.30 -0.14 -1.57
C ASP A 120 6.64 0.55 -1.89
N ILE A 121 6.65 1.88 -2.04
CA ILE A 121 7.87 2.67 -2.21
C ILE A 121 8.81 2.47 -1.01
N LEU A 122 8.29 2.63 0.21
CA LEU A 122 9.10 2.50 1.42
C LEU A 122 9.62 1.07 1.60
N ALA A 123 8.77 0.07 1.36
CA ALA A 123 9.14 -1.34 1.43
C ALA A 123 10.25 -1.69 0.42
N TYR A 124 10.14 -1.21 -0.83
CA TYR A 124 11.14 -1.46 -1.87
C TYR A 124 12.49 -0.78 -1.58
N ASN A 125 12.47 0.43 -1.02
CA ASN A 125 13.70 1.13 -0.62
C ASN A 125 14.33 0.58 0.67
N ARG A 126 13.80 -0.52 1.21
CA ARG A 126 14.20 -1.10 2.50
C ARG A 126 14.18 -0.05 3.60
N ILE A 127 13.19 0.83 3.63
CA ILE A 127 13.07 1.86 4.67
C ILE A 127 12.12 1.35 5.75
N CYS A 128 12.53 1.47 7.01
CA CYS A 128 11.67 1.15 8.14
C CYS A 128 10.45 2.10 8.15
N LEU A 129 9.25 1.54 8.07
CA LEU A 129 7.99 2.30 8.05
C LEU A 129 7.72 3.09 9.34
N TYR A 130 8.41 2.75 10.43
CA TYR A 130 8.22 3.39 11.74
C TYR A 130 9.18 4.57 11.95
N CYS A 131 10.49 4.36 11.75
CA CYS A 131 11.50 5.38 12.04
C CYS A 131 12.08 6.07 10.80
N GLY A 132 11.71 5.65 9.58
CA GLY A 132 12.19 6.25 8.33
C GLY A 132 13.66 5.98 8.00
N LYS A 133 14.39 5.21 8.83
CA LYS A 133 15.79 4.85 8.58
C LYS A 133 15.91 3.67 7.60
N GLN A 134 17.01 3.63 6.84
CA GLN A 134 17.31 2.55 5.91
C GLN A 134 17.67 1.25 6.66
N ILE A 135 17.04 0.15 6.26
CA ILE A 135 17.27 -1.20 6.76
C ILE A 135 18.50 -1.77 6.03
N LYS A 136 19.60 -1.88 6.77
CA LYS A 136 20.87 -2.47 6.29
C LYS A 136 20.69 -3.94 5.90
N SER A 137 21.53 -4.43 4.99
CA SER A 137 21.60 -5.84 4.60
C SER A 137 22.16 -6.72 5.72
N VAL A 138 21.64 -7.94 5.79
CA VAL A 138 22.11 -9.03 6.67
C VAL A 138 23.56 -9.43 6.36
N MET A 139 24.00 -9.27 5.11
CA MET A 139 25.34 -9.65 4.67
C MET A 139 26.46 -8.79 5.27
N ASP A 140 26.14 -7.68 5.94
CA ASP A 140 27.12 -6.80 6.57
C ASP A 140 27.39 -7.16 8.05
N THR A 141 26.83 -8.28 8.54
CA THR A 141 27.01 -8.74 9.92
C THR A 141 27.56 -10.18 9.95
N PRO A 142 28.62 -10.46 10.74
CA PRO A 142 29.34 -11.73 10.71
C PRO A 142 28.59 -12.95 11.29
N GLU A 143 27.35 -12.82 11.76
CA GLU A 143 26.57 -13.95 12.29
C GLU A 143 25.10 -13.91 11.81
N PRO A 144 24.52 -15.06 11.42
CA PRO A 144 23.15 -15.13 10.90
C PRO A 144 22.14 -15.26 12.05
N GLU A 145 21.38 -14.20 12.36
CA GLU A 145 20.18 -14.32 13.21
C GLU A 145 18.92 -14.61 12.38
N PRO A 146 17.97 -15.42 12.90
CA PRO A 146 16.85 -15.95 12.13
C PRO A 146 15.76 -14.88 11.96
N TYR A 147 15.55 -14.44 10.72
CA TYR A 147 14.39 -13.64 10.35
C TYR A 147 13.12 -14.50 10.39
N LEU A 148 12.05 -14.01 11.00
CA LEU A 148 10.72 -14.57 10.79
C LEU A 148 10.05 -13.90 9.59
N GLU A 149 9.69 -14.68 8.58
CA GLU A 149 8.79 -14.26 7.52
C GLU A 149 7.34 -14.63 7.89
N CYS A 150 6.50 -13.62 8.07
CA CYS A 150 5.05 -13.79 8.18
C CYS A 150 4.42 -13.62 6.79
N THR A 151 3.31 -14.32 6.52
CA THR A 151 2.54 -14.24 5.26
C THR A 151 1.91 -12.87 4.99
N CYS A 152 2.05 -11.89 5.89
CA CYS A 152 1.70 -10.48 5.66
C CYS A 152 2.87 -9.61 5.14
N SER A 153 4.01 -10.21 4.80
CA SER A 153 5.20 -9.57 4.21
C SER A 153 5.86 -8.46 5.04
N ALA A 154 5.51 -8.32 6.33
CA ALA A 154 6.18 -7.39 7.24
C ALA A 154 7.36 -8.07 7.95
N ARG A 155 8.57 -7.51 7.82
CA ARG A 155 9.76 -7.89 8.60
C ARG A 155 9.96 -6.88 9.74
N TYR A 156 10.10 -7.37 10.97
CA TYR A 156 10.35 -6.57 12.17
C TYR A 156 11.72 -6.90 12.76
N HIS A 157 12.33 -5.95 13.48
CA HIS A 157 13.58 -6.18 14.21
C HIS A 157 13.32 -7.01 15.48
N THR A 158 14.21 -7.97 15.77
CA THR A 158 14.23 -8.78 16.99
C THR A 158 14.56 -7.97 18.26
N ARG A 159 15.26 -6.84 18.12
CA ARG A 159 15.60 -5.94 19.25
C ARG A 159 14.42 -5.18 19.87
N CYS A 160 13.20 -5.33 19.35
CA CYS A 160 12.01 -4.63 19.85
C CYS A 160 11.03 -5.56 20.58
N ALA A 161 11.37 -6.81 20.90
CA ALA A 161 10.43 -7.81 21.42
C ALA A 161 10.91 -8.46 22.72
N GLU A 162 10.11 -8.43 23.80
CA GLU A 162 10.52 -8.97 25.12
C GLU A 162 9.98 -10.37 25.42
N THR A 163 8.84 -10.77 24.87
CA THR A 163 8.29 -12.12 25.11
C THR A 163 7.63 -12.69 23.87
N VAL A 164 7.79 -14.00 23.77
CA VAL A 164 7.44 -14.82 22.63
C VAL A 164 6.43 -15.88 23.11
N VAL A 165 5.25 -15.94 22.50
CA VAL A 165 4.16 -16.86 22.87
C VAL A 165 3.75 -17.69 21.65
N ASN A 166 3.46 -18.96 21.82
CA ASN A 166 3.07 -19.83 20.71
C ASN A 166 1.57 -19.67 20.37
N CYS A 167 1.27 -19.50 19.08
CA CYS A 167 -0.08 -19.52 18.53
C CYS A 167 -0.73 -20.88 18.78
N SER A 168 -1.87 -20.90 19.48
CA SER A 168 -2.61 -22.13 19.80
C SER A 168 -3.29 -22.80 18.59
N ASN A 169 -3.29 -22.16 17.41
CA ASN A 169 -3.93 -22.71 16.20
C ASN A 169 -2.95 -23.34 15.20
N CYS A 170 -1.68 -22.89 15.18
CA CYS A 170 -0.67 -23.41 14.25
C CYS A 170 0.68 -23.74 14.91
N SER A 171 0.75 -23.68 16.25
CA SER A 171 1.92 -24.01 17.07
C SER A 171 3.18 -23.18 16.77
N ARG A 172 3.04 -22.00 16.14
CA ARG A 172 4.17 -21.10 15.82
C ARG A 172 4.29 -19.92 16.77
N THR A 173 5.54 -19.59 17.02
CA THR A 173 6.10 -18.51 17.82
C THR A 173 5.62 -17.12 17.35
N LEU A 174 4.86 -16.41 18.19
CA LEU A 174 4.38 -15.05 18.00
C LEU A 174 5.05 -14.10 19.00
N VAL A 175 5.43 -12.91 18.54
CA VAL A 175 5.86 -11.82 19.42
C VAL A 175 4.62 -11.13 19.96
N THR A 176 4.40 -11.16 21.27
CA THR A 176 3.22 -10.56 21.90
C THR A 176 3.51 -9.28 22.66
N HIS A 177 4.78 -9.01 22.98
CA HIS A 177 5.20 -7.76 23.63
C HIS A 177 6.30 -7.09 22.83
N VAL A 178 5.95 -5.97 22.20
CA VAL A 178 6.90 -5.05 21.57
C VAL A 178 7.23 -3.98 22.60
N ILE A 179 8.48 -3.90 23.07
CA ILE A 179 8.92 -2.74 23.85
C ILE A 179 9.22 -1.64 22.84
N TYR A 180 8.39 -0.61 22.85
CA TYR A 180 8.70 0.63 22.16
C TYR A 180 9.73 1.37 23.02
N PRO A 181 10.94 1.69 22.49
CA PRO A 181 11.82 2.58 23.22
C PRO A 181 11.14 3.93 23.41
N GLU A 182 11.26 4.51 24.60
CA GLU A 182 10.77 5.85 24.91
C GLU A 182 11.46 6.84 23.95
N PRO A 183 10.79 7.93 23.51
CA PRO A 183 11.39 8.89 22.56
C PRO A 183 12.76 9.41 23.00
N SER A 184 13.01 9.51 24.31
CA SER A 184 14.30 9.88 24.92
C SER A 184 15.42 8.85 24.75
N GLU A 185 15.09 7.58 24.51
CA GLU A 185 16.05 6.48 24.28
C GLU A 185 16.48 6.40 22.80
N THR A 186 15.79 7.14 21.93
CA THR A 186 16.14 7.28 20.51
C THR A 186 16.96 8.55 20.26
N SER A 187 18.10 8.71 20.94
CA SER A 187 19.07 9.76 20.59
C SER A 187 20.16 9.22 19.66
N GLY A 188 20.35 9.86 18.50
CA GLY A 188 21.62 9.82 17.78
C GLY A 188 21.53 9.59 16.27
N GLY A 189 22.09 10.54 15.52
CA GLY A 189 22.62 10.39 14.17
C GLY A 189 21.62 10.42 13.04
#